data_AF-A0A7J7VHB4-F1
#
_entry.id   AF-A0A7J7VHB4-F1
#
_cell.length_a   1.000
_cell.length_b   1.000
_cell.length_c   1.000
_cell.angle_alpha   90.00
_cell.angle_beta   90.00
_cell.angle_gamma   90.00
#
_symmetry.space_group_name_H-M   'P 1'
#
loop_
_entity.id
_entity.type
_entity.pdbx_description
1 polymer ?
#
loop_
_entity_poly.entity_id
_entity_poly.type
_entity_poly.pdbx_seq_one_letter_code
_entity_poly.pdbx_strand_id
1 'polypeptide(L)'
;MGPPGALGCSWAFTPSIFLAPLDVNECDMGAPCEQRCFNSYGTFLCRCHQGYELHRDGFSCSDIDECSYSSYLCQYRCVNEPGRFSCHCPQGYQLLATRLCQDIDECESGAHQCSEAQTCVNFYGGYRCVDTNRCVEPYVQVSDNRCLCPASNPLCREQPSSIVHRYMSITSERSVPADVFQIQATSVYPGAYNAFQIRAGNSQGDFYIRQINNVSAMLVLARPVTGPREYVLDLEMVTMNSLMSYRASSVLRLTVFVGAYTF
;
A
#
# COMPACT_ATOMS: atom_id res chain seq x y z
N MET A 1 54.11 -39.46 -88.13
CA MET A 1 53.12 -40.54 -88.34
C MET A 1 53.24 -41.47 -87.14
N GLY A 2 52.14 -41.67 -86.40
CA GLY A 2 52.14 -42.14 -85.00
C GLY A 2 52.80 -43.51 -84.76
N PRO A 3 53.15 -43.81 -83.50
CA PRO A 3 52.25 -44.65 -82.69
C PRO A 3 52.10 -44.21 -81.21
N PRO A 4 51.19 -44.86 -80.45
CA PRO A 4 50.84 -44.51 -79.07
C PRO A 4 51.75 -45.20 -78.04
N GLY A 5 51.93 -44.59 -76.85
CA GLY A 5 52.69 -45.22 -75.78
C GLY A 5 52.85 -44.37 -74.51
N ALA A 6 52.18 -44.84 -73.44
CA ALA A 6 52.67 -44.97 -72.07
C ALA A 6 53.30 -43.78 -71.28
N LEU A 7 52.70 -43.57 -70.10
CA LEU A 7 53.31 -43.25 -68.80
C LEU A 7 53.84 -41.82 -68.55
N GLY A 8 53.25 -41.17 -67.54
CA GLY A 8 53.89 -40.06 -66.82
C GLY A 8 52.92 -39.13 -66.12
N CYS A 9 52.60 -39.40 -64.86
CA CYS A 9 51.80 -38.55 -63.96
C CYS A 9 52.32 -37.12 -63.84
N SER A 10 51.40 -36.15 -63.80
CA SER A 10 51.49 -34.96 -62.95
C SER A 10 50.08 -34.52 -62.58
N TRP A 11 49.65 -34.93 -61.38
CA TRP A 11 48.64 -34.31 -60.52
C TRP A 11 47.63 -33.37 -61.21
N ALA A 12 46.42 -33.87 -61.42
CA ALA A 12 45.26 -33.05 -61.68
C ALA A 12 44.93 -32.23 -60.42
N PHE A 13 45.22 -30.91 -60.44
CA PHE A 13 44.48 -29.98 -59.60
C PHE A 13 43.11 -29.77 -60.23
N THR A 14 42.12 -30.52 -59.75
CA THR A 14 40.74 -30.05 -59.80
C THR A 14 40.51 -29.13 -58.60
N PRO A 15 39.93 -27.93 -58.76
CA PRO A 15 39.52 -27.11 -57.64
C PRO A 15 38.23 -27.71 -57.06
N SER A 16 38.38 -28.85 -56.38
CA SER A 16 37.33 -29.43 -55.57
C SER A 16 37.26 -28.62 -54.29
N ILE A 17 36.18 -27.86 -54.15
CA ILE A 17 35.44 -27.59 -52.91
C ILE A 17 36.33 -27.45 -51.67
N PHE A 18 36.43 -26.22 -51.17
CA PHE A 18 36.73 -25.97 -49.77
C PHE A 18 35.79 -26.83 -48.92
N LEU A 19 36.24 -28.00 -48.49
CA LEU A 19 35.72 -28.65 -47.30
C LEU A 19 36.21 -27.77 -46.15
N ALA A 20 35.45 -26.73 -45.83
CA ALA A 20 35.51 -26.17 -44.49
C ALA A 20 35.34 -27.36 -43.54
N PRO A 21 36.21 -27.52 -42.52
CA PRO A 21 36.05 -28.61 -41.57
C PRO A 21 34.64 -28.49 -41.00
N LEU A 22 33.88 -29.59 -41.10
CA LEU A 22 32.54 -29.65 -40.52
C LEU A 22 32.70 -29.51 -39.01
N ASP A 23 32.02 -28.52 -38.45
CA ASP A 23 32.02 -28.26 -37.03
C ASP A 23 31.45 -29.47 -36.26
N VAL A 24 32.11 -29.84 -35.16
CA VAL A 24 31.67 -30.96 -34.32
C VAL A 24 30.66 -30.42 -33.33
N ASN A 25 29.42 -30.94 -33.33
CA ASN A 25 28.42 -30.51 -32.36
C ASN A 25 28.70 -31.10 -30.97
N GLU A 26 29.37 -30.36 -30.10
CA GLU A 26 29.69 -30.86 -28.76
C GLU A 26 28.44 -31.03 -27.88
N CYS A 27 27.34 -30.35 -28.20
CA CYS A 27 26.06 -30.52 -27.48
C CYS A 27 25.45 -31.91 -27.71
N ASP A 28 25.67 -32.50 -28.89
CA ASP A 28 25.21 -33.88 -29.19
C ASP A 28 26.15 -34.93 -28.57
N MET A 29 27.35 -34.53 -28.16
CA MET A 29 28.36 -35.38 -27.52
C MET A 29 28.35 -35.32 -25.99
N GLY A 30 27.36 -34.65 -25.39
CA GLY A 30 27.20 -34.56 -23.94
C GLY A 30 28.02 -33.45 -23.30
N ALA A 31 28.03 -32.25 -23.89
CA ALA A 31 28.64 -31.06 -23.31
C ALA A 31 28.25 -30.85 -21.83
N PRO A 32 29.17 -30.38 -20.97
CA PRO A 32 28.98 -30.27 -19.52
C PRO A 32 28.11 -29.08 -19.08
N CYS A 33 27.23 -28.57 -19.95
CA CYS A 33 26.33 -27.47 -19.59
C CYS A 33 25.25 -27.94 -18.61
N GLU A 34 25.03 -27.20 -17.53
CA GLU A 34 23.98 -27.53 -16.56
C GLU A 34 22.57 -27.41 -17.17
N GLN A 35 22.33 -26.39 -17.99
CA GLN A 35 21.00 -26.06 -18.51
C GLN A 35 20.92 -26.13 -20.04
N ARG A 36 21.49 -25.17 -20.77
CA ARG A 36 21.38 -25.13 -22.25
C ARG A 36 22.75 -25.08 -22.89
N CYS A 37 22.98 -25.97 -23.86
CA CYS A 37 24.15 -25.96 -24.72
C CYS A 37 23.83 -25.36 -26.09
N PHE A 38 24.76 -24.57 -26.62
CA PHE A 38 24.71 -23.97 -27.95
C PHE A 38 26.00 -24.30 -28.69
N ASN A 39 25.89 -25.02 -29.80
CA ASN A 39 27.03 -25.31 -30.64
C ASN A 39 27.49 -24.06 -31.38
N SER A 40 28.80 -23.83 -31.46
CA SER A 40 29.42 -22.73 -32.18
C SER A 40 30.63 -23.24 -32.96
N TYR A 41 31.03 -22.52 -33.99
CA TYR A 41 32.13 -22.99 -34.83
C TYR A 41 33.44 -23.05 -34.02
N GLY A 42 33.95 -24.26 -33.81
CA GLY A 42 35.17 -24.55 -33.06
C GLY A 42 35.03 -24.57 -31.53
N THR A 43 33.80 -24.46 -30.98
CA THR A 43 33.51 -24.56 -29.52
C THR A 43 32.01 -24.63 -29.26
N PHE A 44 31.60 -25.03 -28.05
CA PHE A 44 30.24 -24.80 -27.56
C PHE A 44 30.17 -23.65 -26.56
N LEU A 45 28.96 -23.14 -26.32
CA LEU A 45 28.65 -22.20 -25.25
C LEU A 45 27.50 -22.73 -24.41
N CYS A 46 27.62 -22.60 -23.09
CA CYS A 46 26.49 -22.82 -22.18
C CYS A 46 25.73 -21.51 -21.94
N ARG A 47 24.41 -21.61 -21.82
CA ARG A 47 23.55 -20.51 -21.38
C ARG A 47 22.54 -21.01 -20.37
N CYS A 48 22.14 -20.13 -19.48
CA CYS A 48 21.13 -20.42 -18.49
C CYS A 48 19.72 -20.08 -18.99
N HIS A 49 18.71 -20.67 -18.35
CA HIS A 49 17.32 -20.30 -18.49
C HIS A 49 17.10 -18.85 -18.00
N GLN A 50 15.95 -18.28 -18.35
CA GLN A 50 15.56 -16.98 -17.82
C GLN A 50 15.48 -17.04 -16.29
N GLY A 51 15.99 -16.01 -15.61
CA GLY A 51 16.08 -15.97 -14.14
C GLY A 51 17.35 -16.61 -13.56
N TYR A 52 18.27 -17.09 -14.40
CA TYR A 52 19.54 -17.67 -13.96
C TYR A 52 20.72 -16.94 -14.62
N GLU A 53 21.84 -16.85 -13.90
CA GLU A 53 23.10 -16.32 -14.40
C GLU A 53 24.15 -17.42 -14.56
N LEU A 54 25.00 -17.29 -15.58
CA LEU A 54 26.07 -18.25 -15.84
C LEU A 54 27.22 -18.00 -14.87
N HIS A 55 27.61 -19.06 -14.16
CA HIS A 55 28.72 -19.02 -13.23
C HIS A 55 30.05 -18.80 -13.96
N ARG A 56 31.09 -18.38 -13.21
CA ARG A 56 32.41 -18.04 -13.77
C ARG A 56 33.13 -19.22 -14.43
N ASP A 57 32.71 -20.45 -14.12
CA ASP A 57 33.20 -21.67 -14.77
C ASP A 57 32.72 -21.80 -16.21
N GLY A 58 31.69 -21.04 -16.62
CA GLY A 58 31.12 -21.08 -17.96
C GLY A 58 30.17 -22.25 -18.23
N PHE A 59 29.84 -23.06 -17.21
CA PHE A 59 29.04 -24.29 -17.36
C PHE A 59 27.84 -24.36 -16.42
N SER A 60 28.01 -23.87 -15.19
CA SER A 60 27.00 -23.94 -14.14
C SER A 60 26.09 -22.71 -14.15
N CYS A 61 24.85 -22.87 -13.68
CA CYS A 61 23.84 -21.82 -13.65
C CYS A 61 23.36 -21.59 -12.22
N SER A 62 23.51 -20.37 -11.71
CA SER A 62 22.94 -19.98 -10.42
C SER A 62 21.68 -19.17 -10.63
N ASP A 63 20.70 -19.42 -9.77
CA ASP A 63 19.48 -18.61 -9.72
C ASP A 63 19.83 -17.15 -9.39
N ILE A 64 19.19 -16.21 -10.08
CA ILE A 64 19.37 -14.78 -9.82
C ILE A 64 18.44 -14.40 -8.68
N ASP A 65 19.00 -14.05 -7.52
CA ASP A 65 18.19 -13.55 -6.41
C ASP A 65 17.76 -12.11 -6.65
N GLU A 66 16.65 -11.92 -7.38
CA GLU A 66 16.17 -10.58 -7.71
C GLU A 66 15.82 -9.77 -6.44
N CYS A 67 15.38 -10.43 -5.37
CA CYS A 67 15.05 -9.79 -4.10
C CYS A 67 16.28 -9.15 -3.43
N SER A 68 17.47 -9.71 -3.63
CA SER A 68 18.73 -9.14 -3.14
C SER A 68 19.23 -7.97 -3.98
N TYR A 69 18.83 -7.87 -5.26
CA TYR A 69 19.25 -6.80 -6.16
C TYR A 69 18.49 -5.48 -5.96
N SER A 70 17.20 -5.52 -5.62
CA SER A 70 16.39 -4.31 -5.47
C SER A 70 15.26 -4.46 -4.46
N SER A 71 15.29 -3.60 -3.44
CA SER A 71 14.24 -3.49 -2.43
C SER A 71 12.92 -2.92 -2.97
N TYR A 72 12.91 -2.38 -4.19
CA TYR A 72 11.75 -1.74 -4.80
C TYR A 72 10.92 -2.69 -5.70
N LEU A 73 11.30 -3.97 -5.79
CA LEU A 73 10.60 -4.94 -6.62
C LEU A 73 9.17 -5.24 -6.13
N CYS A 74 8.99 -5.26 -4.82
CA CYS A 74 7.73 -5.52 -4.15
C CYS A 74 7.47 -4.42 -3.13
N GLN A 75 6.20 -4.05 -2.91
CA GLN A 75 5.90 -3.01 -1.91
C GLN A 75 6.13 -3.47 -0.47
N TYR A 76 5.96 -4.76 -0.17
CA TYR A 76 6.09 -5.30 1.19
C TYR A 76 7.14 -6.40 1.31
N ARG A 77 6.87 -7.60 0.78
CA ARG A 77 7.77 -8.76 0.91
C ARG A 77 8.07 -9.38 -0.44
N CYS A 78 9.36 -9.50 -0.76
CA CYS A 78 9.88 -10.25 -1.90
C CYS A 78 10.33 -11.64 -1.42
N VAL A 79 10.04 -12.68 -2.19
CA VAL A 79 10.52 -14.05 -1.98
C VAL A 79 11.16 -14.52 -3.27
N ASN A 80 12.44 -14.88 -3.18
CA ASN A 80 13.17 -15.44 -4.31
C ASN A 80 12.78 -16.90 -4.52
N GLU A 81 12.53 -17.30 -5.76
CA GLU A 81 12.13 -18.65 -6.17
C GLU A 81 13.03 -19.09 -7.34
N PRO A 82 13.20 -20.40 -7.60
CA PRO A 82 14.04 -20.83 -8.72
C PRO A 82 13.53 -20.31 -10.08
N GLY A 83 14.29 -19.41 -10.70
CA GLY A 83 14.05 -18.78 -12.00
C GLY A 83 13.10 -17.59 -12.00
N ARG A 84 12.65 -17.11 -10.83
CA ARG A 84 11.71 -16.00 -10.68
C ARG A 84 11.61 -15.54 -9.23
N PHE A 85 10.87 -14.46 -9.00
CA PHE A 85 10.48 -14.05 -7.65
C PHE A 85 8.98 -13.89 -7.52
N SER A 86 8.49 -13.92 -6.28
CA SER A 86 7.11 -13.63 -5.91
C SER A 86 7.03 -12.50 -4.90
N CYS A 87 6.00 -11.66 -5.03
CA CYS A 87 5.70 -10.61 -4.08
C CYS A 87 4.54 -11.04 -3.18
N HIS A 88 4.58 -10.65 -1.92
CA HIS A 88 3.53 -10.93 -0.95
C HIS A 88 3.14 -9.67 -0.20
N CYS A 89 1.84 -9.57 0.11
CA CYS A 89 1.27 -8.52 0.93
C CYS A 89 1.01 -9.01 2.36
N PRO A 90 0.98 -8.11 3.34
CA PRO A 90 0.64 -8.47 4.70
C PRO A 90 -0.83 -8.89 4.81
N GLN A 91 -1.21 -9.48 5.95
CA GLN A 91 -2.60 -9.83 6.23
C GLN A 91 -3.50 -8.58 6.17
N GLY A 92 -4.69 -8.73 5.60
CA GLY A 92 -5.63 -7.63 5.36
C GLY A 92 -5.39 -6.88 4.05
N TYR A 93 -4.38 -7.28 3.26
CA TYR A 93 -4.06 -6.66 1.99
C TYR A 93 -3.99 -7.70 0.86
N GLN A 94 -4.39 -7.28 -0.34
CA GLN A 94 -4.29 -8.06 -1.56
C GLN A 94 -3.19 -7.52 -2.48
N LEU A 95 -2.51 -8.43 -3.19
CA LEU A 95 -1.46 -8.07 -4.16
C LEU A 95 -2.09 -7.69 -5.50
N LEU A 96 -1.81 -6.49 -5.97
CA LEU A 96 -2.17 -6.02 -7.30
C LEU A 96 -1.17 -6.48 -8.36
N ALA A 97 -1.59 -6.45 -9.64
CA ALA A 97 -0.71 -6.73 -10.78
C ALA A 97 0.53 -5.81 -10.84
N THR A 98 0.43 -4.62 -10.25
CA THR A 98 1.53 -3.65 -10.10
C THR A 98 2.51 -3.97 -8.97
N ARG A 99 2.33 -5.11 -8.27
CA ARG A 99 3.11 -5.53 -7.08
C ARG A 99 2.95 -4.60 -5.88
N LEU A 100 1.88 -3.80 -5.89
CA LEU A 100 1.42 -3.00 -4.77
C LEU A 100 0.42 -3.79 -3.94
N CYS A 101 0.36 -3.48 -2.66
CA CYS A 101 -0.57 -4.00 -1.68
C CYS A 101 -1.73 -3.01 -1.54
N GLN A 102 -2.93 -3.51 -1.78
CA GLN A 102 -4.15 -2.76 -1.57
C GLN A 102 -4.87 -3.33 -0.36
N ASP A 103 -5.34 -2.44 0.51
CA ASP A 103 -6.22 -2.80 1.62
C ASP A 103 -7.46 -3.54 1.12
N ILE A 104 -7.84 -4.61 1.82
CA ILE A 104 -9.07 -5.34 1.52
C ILE A 104 -10.18 -4.67 2.30
N ASP A 105 -11.15 -4.07 1.60
CA ASP A 105 -12.32 -3.51 2.29
C ASP A 105 -13.28 -4.64 2.68
N GLU A 106 -13.20 -5.10 3.93
CA GLU A 106 -14.09 -6.15 4.41
C GLU A 106 -15.55 -5.68 4.53
N CYS A 107 -15.78 -4.37 4.66
CA CYS A 107 -17.11 -3.77 4.72
C CYS A 107 -17.79 -3.77 3.34
N GLU A 108 -17.04 -3.45 2.28
CA GLU A 108 -17.55 -3.47 0.90
C GLU A 108 -17.70 -4.91 0.38
N SER A 109 -16.76 -5.79 0.69
CA SER A 109 -16.80 -7.19 0.25
C SER A 109 -17.79 -8.07 1.04
N GLY A 110 -18.32 -7.57 2.16
CA GLY A 110 -19.17 -8.33 3.08
C GLY A 110 -18.41 -9.41 3.87
N ALA A 111 -17.07 -9.39 3.84
CA ALA A 111 -16.20 -10.32 4.56
C ALA A 111 -16.02 -9.94 6.04
N HIS A 112 -17.08 -9.45 6.70
CA HIS A 112 -17.07 -8.98 8.07
C HIS A 112 -18.02 -9.78 8.97
N GLN A 113 -17.76 -9.78 10.28
CA GLN A 113 -18.57 -10.50 11.28
C GLN A 113 -19.45 -9.57 12.13
N CYS A 114 -19.75 -8.37 11.63
CA CYS A 114 -20.63 -7.41 12.30
C CYS A 114 -22.07 -7.91 12.38
N SER A 115 -22.71 -7.70 13.53
CA SER A 115 -24.15 -7.96 13.70
C SER A 115 -25.00 -6.92 12.95
N GLU A 116 -26.28 -7.22 12.73
CA GLU A 116 -27.22 -6.28 12.08
C GLU A 116 -27.37 -4.95 12.81
N ALA A 117 -27.11 -4.92 14.13
CA ALA A 117 -27.18 -3.71 14.94
C ALA A 117 -25.88 -2.88 14.92
N GLN A 118 -24.82 -3.37 14.29
CA GLN A 118 -23.51 -2.71 14.20
C GLN A 118 -23.25 -2.17 12.81
N THR A 119 -22.50 -1.09 12.73
CA THR A 119 -21.97 -0.58 11.47
C THR A 119 -20.54 -1.09 11.27
N CYS A 120 -20.25 -1.60 10.07
CA CYS A 120 -18.89 -1.96 9.69
C CYS A 120 -18.10 -0.70 9.33
N VAL A 121 -16.88 -0.58 9.86
CA VAL A 121 -15.93 0.48 9.55
C VAL A 121 -14.62 -0.16 9.11
N ASN A 122 -14.24 0.08 7.86
CA ASN A 122 -12.98 -0.38 7.30
C ASN A 122 -11.81 0.55 7.72
N PHE A 123 -10.61 -0.01 7.88
CA PHE A 123 -9.37 0.71 8.11
C PHE A 123 -8.17 -0.04 7.52
N TYR A 124 -7.03 0.64 7.37
CA TYR A 124 -5.83 0.01 6.81
C TYR A 124 -5.36 -1.21 7.61
N GLY A 125 -5.54 -2.40 7.04
CA GLY A 125 -5.23 -3.70 7.59
C GLY A 125 -6.38 -4.44 8.27
N GLY A 126 -7.63 -3.93 8.19
CA GLY A 126 -8.81 -4.68 8.61
C GLY A 126 -10.03 -3.81 8.95
N TYR A 127 -11.01 -4.38 9.67
CA TYR A 127 -12.27 -3.71 9.96
C TYR A 127 -12.65 -3.75 11.45
N ARG A 128 -13.61 -2.90 11.82
CA ARG A 128 -14.25 -2.89 13.14
C ARG A 128 -15.77 -2.79 13.02
N CYS A 129 -16.43 -3.50 13.92
CA CYS A 129 -17.87 -3.41 14.12
C CYS A 129 -18.14 -2.42 15.25
N VAL A 130 -18.68 -1.26 14.90
CA VAL A 130 -18.95 -0.18 15.86
C VAL A 130 -20.45 -0.09 16.13
N ASP A 131 -20.80 0.18 17.39
CA ASP A 131 -22.18 0.43 17.77
C ASP A 131 -22.48 1.92 17.58
N THR A 132 -23.20 2.24 16.51
CA THR A 132 -23.55 3.61 16.12
C THR A 132 -24.87 4.08 16.72
N ASN A 133 -25.57 3.16 17.42
CA ASN A 133 -26.90 3.35 18.01
C ASN A 133 -26.87 3.57 19.52
N ARG A 134 -25.68 3.67 20.13
CA ARG A 134 -25.53 3.88 21.58
C ARG A 134 -25.02 5.28 21.90
N CYS A 135 -25.97 6.17 22.16
CA CYS A 135 -25.69 7.39 22.90
C CYS A 135 -25.64 7.09 24.40
N VAL A 136 -24.67 7.69 25.10
CA VAL A 136 -24.57 7.59 26.56
C VAL A 136 -25.50 8.64 27.18
N GLU A 137 -26.24 8.29 28.23
CA GLU A 137 -27.04 9.26 28.98
C GLU A 137 -26.16 10.47 29.39
N PRO A 138 -26.64 11.72 29.25
CA PRO A 138 -28.03 12.16 28.98
C PRO A 138 -28.37 12.35 27.49
N TYR A 139 -27.53 11.87 26.57
CA TYR A 139 -27.73 12.07 25.14
C TYR A 139 -28.79 11.13 24.56
N VAL A 140 -29.53 11.64 23.58
CA VAL A 140 -30.52 10.88 22.81
C VAL A 140 -30.06 10.78 21.36
N GLN A 141 -30.23 9.59 20.77
CA GLN A 141 -29.88 9.36 19.38
C GLN A 141 -30.85 10.08 18.44
N VAL A 142 -30.31 10.72 17.40
CA VAL A 142 -31.09 11.43 16.38
C VAL A 142 -30.85 10.87 14.98
N SER A 143 -29.65 10.37 14.72
CA SER A 143 -29.34 9.58 13.52
C SER A 143 -28.23 8.58 13.86
N ASP A 144 -27.89 7.71 12.91
CA ASP A 144 -26.68 6.89 12.99
C ASP A 144 -25.49 7.82 13.23
N ASN A 145 -24.73 7.54 14.30
CA ASN A 145 -23.58 8.33 14.75
C ASN A 145 -23.85 9.73 15.32
N ARG A 146 -25.09 10.18 15.46
CA ARG A 146 -25.39 11.52 16.01
C ARG A 146 -26.25 11.44 17.26
N CYS A 147 -25.71 12.01 18.32
CA CYS A 147 -26.33 12.14 19.62
C CYS A 147 -26.61 13.62 19.91
N LEU A 148 -27.82 13.95 20.36
CA LEU A 148 -28.18 15.29 20.82
C LEU A 148 -28.41 15.30 22.33
N CYS A 149 -28.02 16.40 22.97
CA CYS A 149 -28.37 16.66 24.37
C CYS A 149 -29.63 17.53 24.40
N PRO A 150 -30.80 17.01 24.86
CA PRO A 150 -32.04 17.78 24.85
C PRO A 150 -31.97 18.98 25.81
N ALA A 151 -32.36 20.16 25.33
CA ALA A 151 -32.36 21.38 26.15
C ALA A 151 -33.31 21.31 27.36
N SER A 152 -34.32 20.43 27.32
CA SER A 152 -35.23 20.14 28.44
C SER A 152 -34.58 19.34 29.57
N ASN A 153 -33.45 18.67 29.31
CA ASN A 153 -32.77 17.85 30.30
C ASN A 153 -31.78 18.71 31.11
N PRO A 154 -31.92 18.82 32.45
CA PRO A 154 -31.02 19.65 33.26
C PRO A 154 -29.55 19.16 33.24
N LEU A 155 -29.31 17.86 33.00
CA LEU A 155 -27.96 17.31 32.87
C LEU A 155 -27.23 17.80 31.61
N CYS A 156 -27.97 18.34 30.63
CA CYS A 156 -27.40 18.85 29.38
C CYS A 156 -26.88 20.30 29.47
N ARG A 157 -27.13 21.02 30.58
CA ARG A 157 -26.81 22.46 30.67
C ARG A 157 -25.32 22.76 30.45
N GLU A 158 -24.44 21.89 30.97
CA GLU A 158 -22.99 22.04 30.88
C GLU A 158 -22.36 21.07 29.86
N GLN A 159 -23.17 20.38 29.06
CA GLN A 159 -22.72 19.38 28.09
C GLN A 159 -22.74 19.95 26.67
N PRO A 160 -21.89 19.43 25.76
CA PRO A 160 -22.00 19.72 24.34
C PRO A 160 -23.42 19.41 23.84
N SER A 161 -24.00 20.31 23.02
CA SER A 161 -25.35 20.19 22.48
C SER A 161 -25.50 18.98 21.55
N SER A 162 -24.40 18.56 20.93
CA SER A 162 -24.35 17.37 20.09
C SER A 162 -23.00 16.68 20.15
N ILE A 163 -23.02 15.36 19.98
CA ILE A 163 -21.85 14.52 19.74
C ILE A 163 -22.06 13.78 18.42
N VAL A 164 -21.11 13.92 17.50
CA VAL A 164 -21.08 13.19 16.24
C VAL A 164 -19.88 12.25 16.25
N HIS A 165 -20.09 10.98 15.93
CA HIS A 165 -19.02 10.00 15.79
C HIS A 165 -18.58 9.92 14.33
N ARG A 166 -17.27 9.94 14.09
CA ARG A 166 -16.67 9.71 12.77
C ARG A 166 -15.48 8.77 12.91
N TYR A 167 -15.22 8.03 11.86
CA TYR A 167 -14.14 7.07 11.77
C TYR A 167 -13.35 7.35 10.50
N MET A 168 -12.03 7.21 10.59
CA MET A 168 -11.15 7.30 9.44
C MET A 168 -9.88 6.50 9.70
N SER A 169 -9.13 6.24 8.63
CA SER A 169 -7.84 5.58 8.71
C SER A 169 -6.75 6.44 8.07
N ILE A 170 -5.52 6.29 8.59
CA ILE A 170 -4.30 6.86 8.01
C ILE A 170 -3.20 5.78 8.01
N THR A 171 -2.24 5.91 7.10
CA THR A 171 -1.07 5.02 7.05
C THR A 171 -0.02 5.42 8.11
N SER A 172 0.81 4.46 8.50
CA SER A 172 1.94 4.67 9.41
C SER A 172 2.99 5.60 8.82
N GLU A 173 3.73 6.31 9.66
CA GLU A 173 4.91 7.11 9.25
C GLU A 173 4.62 8.13 8.12
N ARG A 174 3.40 8.65 8.06
CA ARG A 174 3.00 9.67 7.09
C ARG A 174 3.89 10.91 7.21
N SER A 175 4.26 11.50 6.08
CA SER A 175 5.02 12.76 6.04
C SER A 175 4.26 13.89 6.72
N VAL A 176 4.96 14.72 7.49
CA VAL A 176 4.37 15.80 8.29
C VAL A 176 4.94 17.17 7.93
N PRO A 177 4.19 18.27 8.12
CA PRO A 177 2.80 18.32 8.60
C PRO A 177 1.81 17.78 7.55
N ALA A 178 0.85 16.96 7.98
CA ALA A 178 -0.16 16.38 7.10
C ALA A 178 -1.57 16.81 7.51
N ASP A 179 -2.34 17.29 6.54
CA ASP A 179 -3.78 17.53 6.70
C ASP A 179 -4.51 16.18 6.81
N VAL A 180 -5.23 15.98 7.90
CA VAL A 180 -5.89 14.71 8.25
C VAL A 180 -7.39 14.81 8.04
N PHE A 181 -8.02 15.82 8.63
CA PHE A 181 -9.48 15.93 8.62
C PHE A 181 -9.92 17.39 8.64
N GLN A 182 -10.78 17.77 7.70
CA GLN A 182 -11.36 19.10 7.67
C GLN A 182 -12.67 19.13 8.46
N ILE A 183 -12.70 19.97 9.49
CA ILE A 183 -13.90 20.26 10.27
C ILE A 183 -14.63 21.42 9.60
N GLN A 184 -15.94 21.30 9.42
CA GLN A 184 -16.78 22.35 8.86
C GLN A 184 -18.02 22.57 9.74
N ALA A 185 -18.23 23.84 10.11
CA ALA A 185 -19.41 24.31 10.81
C ALA A 185 -20.58 24.44 9.83
N THR A 186 -21.77 24.01 10.25
CA THR A 186 -23.02 24.18 9.50
C THR A 186 -23.80 25.44 9.88
N SER A 187 -23.30 26.22 10.85
CA SER A 187 -23.97 27.44 11.32
C SER A 187 -23.79 28.59 10.33
N VAL A 188 -24.90 29.05 9.76
CA VAL A 188 -25.02 30.13 8.76
C VAL A 188 -25.56 31.43 9.40
N TYR A 189 -25.61 31.53 10.74
CA TYR A 189 -26.13 32.73 11.38
C TYR A 189 -25.22 33.94 11.09
N PRO A 190 -25.77 35.06 10.57
CA PRO A 190 -25.00 36.28 10.36
C PRO A 190 -24.33 36.73 11.66
N GLY A 191 -23.01 36.89 11.64
CA GLY A 191 -22.23 37.31 12.82
C GLY A 191 -21.85 36.19 13.80
N ALA A 192 -22.15 34.92 13.51
CA ALA A 192 -21.63 33.81 14.30
C ALA A 192 -20.15 33.54 13.98
N TYR A 193 -19.34 33.38 15.02
CA TYR A 193 -17.95 32.94 14.92
C TYR A 193 -17.80 31.54 15.53
N ASN A 194 -17.02 30.67 14.87
CA ASN A 194 -16.73 29.34 15.36
C ASN A 194 -15.26 29.24 15.78
N ALA A 195 -15.04 28.79 17.02
CA ALA A 195 -13.74 28.38 17.53
C ALA A 195 -13.64 26.86 17.47
N PHE A 196 -12.49 26.34 17.05
CA PHE A 196 -12.23 24.90 16.94
C PHE A 196 -11.06 24.52 17.83
N GLN A 197 -11.21 23.45 18.61
CA GLN A 197 -10.16 22.99 19.52
C GLN A 197 -10.16 21.47 19.69
N ILE A 198 -9.04 20.92 20.12
CA ILE A 198 -8.95 19.52 20.55
C ILE A 198 -9.24 19.48 22.05
N ARG A 199 -10.41 18.95 22.43
CA ARG A 199 -10.86 18.87 23.82
C ARG A 199 -10.23 17.69 24.56
N ALA A 200 -10.04 16.56 23.90
CA ALA A 200 -9.44 15.35 24.47
C ALA A 200 -8.79 14.46 23.40
N GLY A 201 -8.02 13.46 23.85
CA GLY A 201 -7.44 12.42 22.98
C GLY A 201 -6.06 12.73 22.39
N ASN A 202 -5.50 13.92 22.65
CA ASN A 202 -4.24 14.39 22.09
C ASN A 202 -3.18 14.71 23.16
N SER A 203 -3.09 13.88 24.20
CA SER A 203 -2.14 14.08 25.31
C SER A 203 -0.67 14.09 24.86
N GLN A 204 -0.38 13.40 23.77
CA GLN A 204 0.96 13.28 23.20
C GLN A 204 1.33 14.44 22.27
N GLY A 205 0.38 15.31 21.90
CA GLY A 205 0.62 16.40 20.95
C GLY A 205 0.86 15.93 19.51
N ASP A 206 0.33 14.76 19.15
CA ASP A 206 0.46 14.20 17.79
C ASP A 206 -0.32 15.03 16.77
N PHE A 207 -1.36 15.73 17.20
CA PHE A 207 -2.23 16.53 16.36
C PHE A 207 -2.29 17.99 16.81
N TYR A 208 -2.64 18.89 15.91
CA TYR A 208 -3.05 20.26 16.24
C TYR A 208 -4.15 20.73 15.31
N ILE A 209 -4.87 21.76 15.72
CA ILE A 209 -5.90 22.40 14.90
C ILE A 209 -5.32 23.64 14.24
N ARG A 210 -5.44 23.71 12.91
CA ARG A 210 -5.13 24.88 12.11
C ARG A 210 -6.44 25.51 11.63
N GLN A 211 -6.77 26.69 12.14
CA GLN A 211 -7.97 27.40 11.69
C GLN A 211 -7.77 27.90 10.26
N ILE A 212 -8.74 27.60 9.38
CA ILE A 212 -8.71 28.04 7.98
C ILE A 212 -9.52 29.34 7.86
N ASN A 213 -10.74 29.34 8.38
CA ASN A 213 -11.63 30.50 8.39
C ASN A 213 -12.65 30.40 9.55
N ASN A 214 -13.69 31.23 9.53
CA ASN A 214 -14.71 31.28 10.58
C ASN A 214 -15.66 30.07 10.60
N VAL A 215 -15.66 29.23 9.58
CA VAL A 215 -16.54 28.06 9.46
C VAL A 215 -15.77 26.76 9.22
N SER A 216 -14.46 26.78 9.06
CA SER A 216 -13.67 25.57 8.90
C SER A 216 -12.29 25.63 9.56
N ALA A 217 -11.83 24.45 9.97
CA ALA A 217 -10.50 24.21 10.50
C ALA A 217 -9.99 22.86 10.02
N MET A 218 -8.67 22.68 10.02
CA MET A 218 -8.01 21.44 9.66
C MET A 218 -7.39 20.81 10.90
N LEU A 219 -7.67 19.53 11.11
CA LEU A 219 -6.88 18.68 11.98
C LEU A 219 -5.61 18.30 11.23
N VAL A 220 -4.46 18.64 11.81
CA VAL A 220 -3.15 18.43 11.21
C VAL A 220 -2.33 17.49 12.09
N LEU A 221 -1.69 16.50 11.46
CA LEU A 221 -0.71 15.63 12.10
C LEU A 221 0.61 16.39 12.25
N ALA A 222 1.06 16.56 13.50
CA ALA A 222 2.25 17.33 13.86
C ALA A 222 3.55 16.54 13.66
N ARG A 223 3.48 15.22 13.90
CA ARG A 223 4.64 14.31 13.82
C ARG A 223 4.23 12.93 13.29
N PRO A 224 5.15 12.19 12.67
CA PRO A 224 4.86 10.84 12.20
C PRO A 224 4.37 9.97 13.36
N VAL A 225 3.38 9.13 13.09
CA VAL A 225 2.81 8.18 14.07
C VAL A 225 2.99 6.77 13.56
N THR A 226 3.46 5.89 14.43
CA THR A 226 3.66 4.47 14.12
C THR A 226 2.41 3.68 14.50
N GLY A 227 1.87 2.92 13.54
CA GLY A 227 0.80 1.96 13.80
C GLY A 227 1.30 0.56 14.19
N PRO A 228 0.40 -0.40 14.48
CA PRO A 228 -1.05 -0.23 14.56
C PRO A 228 -1.44 0.49 15.86
N ARG A 229 -2.22 1.57 15.74
CA ARG A 229 -2.67 2.36 16.90
C ARG A 229 -4.00 3.05 16.60
N GLU A 230 -4.75 3.34 17.65
CA GLU A 230 -6.00 4.07 17.57
C GLU A 230 -5.93 5.36 18.38
N TYR A 231 -6.50 6.42 17.80
CA TYR A 231 -6.74 7.69 18.48
C TYR A 231 -8.23 7.95 18.55
N VAL A 232 -8.71 8.36 19.73
CA VAL A 232 -10.07 8.87 19.90
C VAL A 232 -9.95 10.33 20.28
N LEU A 233 -10.18 11.21 19.31
CA LEU A 233 -10.05 12.66 19.46
C LEU A 233 -11.44 13.29 19.64
N ASP A 234 -11.61 14.07 20.69
CA ASP A 234 -12.81 14.91 20.85
C ASP A 234 -12.49 16.30 20.30
N LEU A 235 -12.96 16.58 19.09
CA LEU A 235 -12.80 17.87 18.42
C LEU A 235 -14.02 18.73 18.73
N GLU A 236 -13.83 19.82 19.46
CA GLU A 236 -14.90 20.69 19.90
C GLU A 236 -15.00 21.92 19.01
N MET A 237 -16.22 22.18 18.53
CA MET A 237 -16.61 23.42 17.88
C MET A 237 -17.45 24.24 18.84
N VAL A 238 -16.98 25.44 19.18
CA VAL A 238 -17.71 26.40 19.99
C VAL A 238 -18.23 27.50 19.08
N THR A 239 -19.53 27.57 18.91
CA THR A 239 -20.21 28.64 18.18
C THR A 239 -20.59 29.75 19.15
N MET A 240 -20.16 30.98 18.85
CA MET A 240 -20.45 32.17 19.62
C MET A 240 -21.16 33.21 18.75
N ASN A 241 -22.19 33.84 19.28
CA ASN A 241 -22.84 35.00 18.68
C ASN A 241 -22.93 36.14 19.70
N SER A 242 -22.14 37.19 19.47
CA SER A 242 -22.04 38.35 20.35
C SER A 242 -23.31 39.21 20.38
N LEU A 243 -24.13 39.18 19.32
CA LEU A 243 -25.39 39.93 19.27
C LEU A 243 -26.49 39.28 20.11
N MET A 244 -26.48 37.95 20.24
CA MET A 244 -27.52 37.19 20.95
C MET A 244 -27.05 36.62 22.29
N SER A 245 -25.81 36.92 22.72
CA SER A 245 -25.18 36.33 23.90
C SER A 245 -25.30 34.79 23.94
N TYR A 246 -25.19 34.17 22.76
CA TYR A 246 -25.39 32.74 22.56
C TYR A 246 -24.04 32.03 22.45
N ARG A 247 -23.86 30.97 23.23
CA ARG A 247 -22.70 30.07 23.18
C ARG A 247 -23.21 28.64 23.15
N ALA A 248 -22.83 27.89 22.12
CA ALA A 248 -23.10 26.46 22.03
C ALA A 248 -21.83 25.71 21.67
N SER A 249 -21.70 24.51 22.23
CA SER A 249 -20.60 23.58 21.94
C SER A 249 -21.13 22.35 21.23
N SER A 250 -20.43 21.87 20.22
CA SER A 250 -20.68 20.59 19.57
C SER A 250 -19.37 19.83 19.45
N VAL A 251 -19.40 18.53 19.73
CA VAL A 251 -18.21 17.67 19.72
C VAL A 251 -18.30 16.69 18.56
N LEU A 252 -17.22 16.63 17.78
CA LEU A 252 -16.93 15.57 16.84
C LEU A 252 -15.96 14.60 17.51
N ARG A 253 -16.44 13.41 17.85
CA ARG A 253 -15.60 12.30 18.30
C ARG A 253 -15.04 11.57 17.08
N LEU A 254 -13.81 11.90 16.73
CA LEU A 254 -13.10 11.33 15.59
C LEU A 254 -12.22 10.17 16.07
N THR A 255 -12.51 8.97 15.58
CA THR A 255 -11.66 7.80 15.76
C THR A 255 -10.75 7.66 14.55
N VAL A 256 -9.44 7.73 14.77
CA VAL A 256 -8.41 7.59 13.72
C VAL A 256 -7.67 6.29 13.93
N PHE A 257 -7.80 5.37 12.97
CA PHE A 257 -7.04 4.13 12.93
C PHE A 257 -5.74 4.35 12.14
N VAL A 258 -4.60 4.13 12.79
CA VAL A 258 -3.29 4.15 12.14
C VAL A 258 -2.95 2.73 11.74
N GLY A 259 -2.87 2.47 10.43
CA GLY A 259 -2.47 1.17 9.89
C GLY A 259 -1.03 0.82 10.27
N ALA A 260 -0.68 -0.47 10.25
CA ALA A 260 0.67 -0.93 10.63
C ALA A 260 1.76 -0.59 9.58
N TYR A 261 1.34 -0.28 8.35
CA TYR A 261 2.22 -0.07 7.20
C TYR A 261 2.09 1.35 6.66
N THR A 262 3.07 1.76 5.86
CA THR A 262 3.15 3.12 5.29
C THR A 262 2.33 3.30 4.01
N PHE A 263 1.60 2.26 3.59
CA PHE A 263 0.84 2.18 2.35
C PHE A 263 -0.61 1.77 2.57
#